data_AF-A0AAD8CFP0-F1
#
_entry.id   AF-A0AAD8CFP0-F1
#
_cell.length_a   1.000
_cell.length_b   1.000
_cell.length_c   1.000
_cell.angle_alpha   90.00
_cell.angle_beta   90.00
_cell.angle_gamma   90.00
#
_symmetry.space_group_name_H-M   'P 1'
#
loop_
_entity.id
_entity.type
_entity.pdbx_description
1 polymer ?
#
loop_
_entity_poly.entity_id
_entity_poly.type
_entity_poly.pdbx_seq_one_letter_code
_entity_poly.pdbx_strand_id
1 'polypeptide(L)'
;MGRLSDCFSEFMFEYDTPRMVLVRHKKVGIVYRLIQLGVLAYIIGWVFMYEKGYQSEDSVVSTVSVKMQGIAYTNEKNNSRIWDVADYVFPHQGVGSFVVMTNYIETAGQKQGNCTKDGVCKSDSDCEKGKSMEGENGILTGKCVEYKGTLKTCEIFGWCPVENNHIPDPPLLMAAENFTMFIKNAITFPRYGVSRSNVMQFNKSCIYHKDTDPLCPIFRLGDLVTMAGFDFRKIAVKVRATNNYSAVCPVVFKFSH
;
A
#
# COMPACT_ATOMS: atom_id res chain seq x y z
N MET A 1 -45.47 3.45 -70.85
CA MET A 1 -44.25 3.50 -69.99
C MET A 1 -44.14 4.75 -69.11
N GLY A 2 -44.95 5.82 -69.29
CA GLY A 2 -44.85 7.05 -68.47
C GLY A 2 -45.39 6.94 -67.04
N ARG A 3 -46.59 6.36 -66.84
CA ARG A 3 -47.28 6.35 -65.52
C ARG A 3 -46.55 5.63 -64.37
N LEU A 4 -45.68 4.66 -64.66
CA LEU A 4 -44.92 3.94 -63.62
C LEU A 4 -43.70 4.73 -63.16
N SER A 5 -43.07 5.48 -64.07
CA SER A 5 -41.94 6.36 -63.75
C SER A 5 -42.39 7.54 -62.89
N ASP A 6 -43.55 8.11 -63.20
CA ASP A 6 -44.12 9.23 -62.45
C ASP A 6 -44.53 8.79 -61.02
N CYS A 7 -45.16 7.61 -60.88
CA CYS A 7 -45.53 7.05 -59.58
C CYS A 7 -44.32 6.72 -58.69
N PHE A 8 -43.21 6.29 -59.30
CA PHE A 8 -41.96 6.00 -58.58
C PHE A 8 -41.25 7.30 -58.15
N SER A 9 -41.36 8.36 -58.96
CA SER A 9 -40.84 9.68 -58.62
C SER A 9 -41.63 10.33 -57.49
N GLU A 10 -42.96 10.25 -57.47
CA GLU A 10 -43.76 10.73 -56.34
C GLU A 10 -43.36 10.00 -55.04
N PHE A 11 -43.29 8.67 -55.05
CA PHE A 11 -42.97 7.90 -53.83
C PHE A 11 -41.57 8.19 -53.25
N MET A 12 -40.55 8.44 -54.09
CA MET A 12 -39.18 8.70 -53.61
C MET A 12 -38.95 10.14 -53.13
N PHE A 13 -39.76 11.10 -53.60
CA PHE A 13 -39.60 12.52 -53.29
C PHE A 13 -40.75 13.12 -52.47
N GLU A 14 -41.69 12.29 -52.00
CA GLU A 14 -42.76 12.70 -51.11
C GLU A 14 -42.29 12.69 -49.65
N TYR A 15 -42.36 13.86 -49.01
CA TYR A 15 -42.02 14.05 -47.60
C TYR A 15 -43.25 14.58 -46.88
N ASP A 16 -43.93 13.67 -46.18
CA ASP A 16 -45.08 14.01 -45.36
C ASP A 16 -44.64 14.81 -44.14
N THR A 17 -45.16 16.04 -44.01
CA THR A 17 -44.98 16.87 -42.81
C THR A 17 -46.27 16.91 -42.01
N PRO A 18 -46.19 16.83 -40.67
CA PRO A 18 -47.37 16.96 -39.84
C PRO A 18 -47.99 18.34 -40.04
N ARG A 19 -49.30 18.39 -40.34
CA ARG A 19 -50.03 19.66 -40.41
C ARG A 19 -50.04 20.33 -39.05
N MET A 20 -49.34 21.45 -38.92
CA MET A 20 -49.27 22.22 -37.69
C MET A 20 -50.47 23.17 -37.55
N VAL A 21 -51.13 23.16 -36.39
CA VAL A 21 -52.24 24.08 -36.09
C VAL A 21 -51.72 25.22 -35.21
N LEU A 22 -51.82 26.46 -35.68
CA LEU A 22 -51.38 27.64 -34.93
C LEU A 22 -52.50 28.15 -34.02
N VAL A 23 -52.38 27.93 -32.71
CA VAL A 23 -53.33 28.44 -31.71
C VAL A 23 -52.88 29.82 -31.20
N ARG A 24 -53.59 30.88 -31.58
CA ARG A 24 -53.32 32.26 -31.11
C ARG A 24 -54.08 32.57 -29.82
N HIS A 25 -53.53 32.14 -28.69
CA HIS A 25 -54.08 32.45 -27.37
C HIS A 25 -53.00 32.90 -26.38
N LYS A 26 -53.16 34.09 -25.76
CA LYS A 26 -52.13 34.71 -24.91
C LYS A 26 -51.71 33.84 -23.72
N LYS A 27 -52.66 33.23 -23.00
CA LYS A 27 -52.36 32.40 -21.82
C LYS A 27 -51.59 31.14 -22.18
N VAL A 28 -51.99 30.47 -23.26
CA VAL A 28 -51.36 29.22 -23.72
C VAL A 28 -49.94 29.50 -24.22
N GLY A 29 -49.74 30.61 -24.95
CA GLY A 29 -48.42 31.03 -25.40
C GLY A 29 -47.46 31.34 -24.24
N ILE A 30 -47.93 32.03 -23.19
CA ILE A 30 -47.09 32.33 -22.01
C ILE A 30 -46.68 31.04 -21.28
N VAL A 31 -47.63 30.12 -21.04
CA VAL A 31 -47.33 28.84 -20.40
C VAL A 31 -46.30 28.04 -21.22
N TYR A 32 -46.49 27.95 -22.53
CA TYR A 32 -45.56 27.26 -23.42
C TYR A 32 -44.15 27.88 -23.38
N ARG A 33 -44.05 29.22 -23.41
CA ARG A 33 -42.76 29.92 -23.33
C ARG A 33 -42.08 29.74 -21.98
N LEU A 34 -42.82 29.72 -20.87
CA LEU A 34 -42.27 29.46 -19.53
C LEU A 34 -41.73 28.03 -19.40
N ILE A 35 -42.47 27.04 -19.91
CA ILE A 35 -42.00 25.65 -19.94
C ILE A 35 -40.73 25.55 -20.78
N GLN A 36 -40.71 26.15 -21.97
CA GLN A 36 -39.53 26.17 -22.84
C GLN A 36 -38.32 26.81 -22.14
N LEU A 37 -38.52 27.93 -21.43
CA LEU A 37 -37.47 28.62 -20.69
C LEU A 37 -36.98 27.78 -19.49
N GLY A 38 -37.88 27.11 -18.79
CA GLY A 38 -37.54 26.18 -17.70
C GLY A 38 -36.69 25.00 -18.18
N VAL A 39 -37.07 24.37 -19.29
CA VAL A 39 -36.28 23.29 -19.91
C VAL A 39 -34.91 23.80 -20.36
N LEU A 40 -34.85 24.97 -20.99
CA LEU A 40 -33.59 25.57 -21.43
C LEU A 40 -32.68 25.88 -20.24
N ALA A 41 -33.23 26.45 -19.16
CA ALA A 41 -32.50 26.75 -17.94
C ALA A 41 -31.97 25.47 -17.27
N TYR A 42 -32.75 24.38 -17.27
CA TYR A 42 -32.30 23.09 -16.77
C TYR A 42 -31.13 22.54 -17.60
N ILE A 43 -31.23 22.55 -18.92
CA ILE A 43 -30.16 22.06 -19.80
C ILE A 43 -28.88 22.88 -19.59
N ILE A 44 -28.97 24.21 -19.56
CA ILE A 44 -27.79 25.06 -19.40
C ILE A 44 -27.21 24.95 -17.99
N GLY A 45 -28.05 25.05 -16.94
CA GLY A 45 -27.59 25.05 -15.55
C GLY A 45 -27.13 23.68 -15.09
N TRP A 46 -27.94 22.65 -15.31
CA TRP A 46 -27.62 21.30 -14.85
C TRP A 46 -26.65 20.59 -15.80
N VAL A 47 -27.03 20.40 -17.07
CA VAL A 47 -26.27 19.55 -17.99
C VAL A 47 -24.95 20.20 -18.40
N PHE A 48 -24.97 21.50 -18.74
CA PHE A 48 -23.75 22.18 -19.18
C PHE A 48 -22.91 22.72 -18.04
N MET A 49 -23.47 23.45 -17.07
CA MET A 49 -22.64 24.07 -16.03
C MET A 49 -22.25 23.11 -14.90
N TYR A 50 -23.20 22.33 -14.39
CA TYR A 50 -22.94 21.44 -13.25
C TYR A 50 -22.26 20.13 -13.67
N GLU A 51 -22.87 19.38 -14.58
CA GLU A 51 -22.33 18.11 -15.11
C GLU A 51 -21.18 18.31 -16.10
N LYS A 52 -20.97 19.54 -16.59
CA LYS A 52 -19.95 19.84 -17.62
C LYS A 52 -20.02 18.89 -18.81
N GLY A 53 -21.23 18.54 -19.28
CA GLY A 53 -21.44 17.57 -20.37
C GLY A 53 -20.82 17.96 -21.72
N TYR A 54 -20.27 19.17 -21.85
CA TYR A 54 -19.47 19.61 -22.99
C TYR A 54 -18.00 19.14 -22.91
N GLN A 55 -17.54 18.70 -21.74
CA GLN A 55 -16.19 18.18 -21.52
C GLN A 55 -16.20 16.66 -21.67
N SER A 56 -15.18 16.12 -22.33
CA SER A 56 -14.94 14.68 -22.32
C SER A 56 -14.12 14.32 -21.10
N GLU A 57 -14.49 13.27 -20.39
CA GLU A 57 -13.69 12.74 -19.28
C GLU A 57 -12.65 11.74 -19.78
N ASP A 58 -11.56 11.61 -19.03
CA ASP A 58 -10.50 10.63 -19.26
C ASP A 58 -10.18 9.89 -17.97
N SER A 59 -9.89 8.60 -18.08
CA SER A 59 -9.51 7.75 -16.96
C SER A 59 -8.06 8.04 -16.56
N VAL A 60 -7.84 8.33 -15.29
CA VAL A 60 -6.51 8.58 -14.75
C VAL A 60 -5.75 7.27 -14.56
N VAL A 61 -4.51 7.22 -15.05
CA VAL A 61 -3.54 6.19 -14.69
C VAL A 61 -2.54 6.78 -13.69
N SER A 62 -2.48 6.22 -12.48
CA SER A 62 -1.58 6.70 -11.42
C SER A 62 -0.45 5.70 -11.16
N THR A 63 0.76 6.22 -11.00
CA THR A 63 1.94 5.47 -10.58
C THR A 63 2.51 6.09 -9.32
N VAL A 64 2.58 5.29 -8.25
CA VAL A 64 3.17 5.69 -6.96
C VAL A 64 4.49 4.95 -6.78
N SER A 65 5.53 5.69 -6.42
CA SER A 65 6.84 5.13 -6.07
C SER A 65 7.34 5.76 -4.80
N VAL A 66 7.81 4.94 -3.86
CA VAL A 66 8.36 5.42 -2.59
C VAL A 66 9.86 5.24 -2.57
N LYS A 67 10.56 6.25 -2.07
CA LYS A 67 12.00 6.20 -1.80
C LYS A 67 12.24 6.55 -0.33
N MET A 68 12.87 5.64 0.39
CA MET A 68 13.28 5.84 1.78
C MET A 68 14.66 6.49 1.87
N GLN A 69 14.88 7.27 2.92
CA GLN A 69 16.16 7.86 3.27
C GLN A 69 16.36 7.84 4.79
N GLY A 70 17.55 7.42 5.21
CA GLY A 70 17.91 7.34 6.61
C GLY A 70 19.01 6.32 6.82
N ILE A 71 19.91 6.61 7.76
CA ILE A 71 20.95 5.68 8.20
C ILE A 71 20.81 5.49 9.70
N ALA A 72 21.05 4.28 10.17
CA ALA A 72 21.13 3.98 11.58
C ALA A 72 22.44 3.28 11.92
N TYR A 73 22.90 3.51 13.14
CA TYR A 73 24.08 2.87 13.69
C TYR A 73 23.67 2.08 14.93
N THR A 74 24.04 0.80 14.97
CA THR A 74 23.82 -0.06 16.13
C THR A 74 25.15 -0.58 16.63
N ASN A 75 25.37 -0.51 17.94
CA ASN A 75 26.52 -1.09 18.61
C ASN A 75 26.03 -2.09 19.64
N GLU A 76 25.95 -3.37 19.24
CA GLU A 76 25.55 -4.45 20.13
C GLU A 76 26.73 -5.41 20.32
N LYS A 77 27.09 -5.68 21.59
CA LYS A 77 28.04 -6.73 22.01
C LYS A 77 29.27 -6.89 21.10
N ASN A 78 29.94 -5.78 20.81
CA ASN A 78 31.17 -5.71 19.99
C ASN A 78 31.00 -5.80 18.46
N ASN A 79 29.77 -5.84 17.94
CA ASN A 79 29.47 -5.72 16.52
C ASN A 79 28.84 -4.36 16.21
N SER A 80 29.65 -3.43 15.72
CA SER A 80 29.15 -2.17 15.19
C SER A 80 28.69 -2.37 13.75
N ARG A 81 27.40 -2.11 13.48
CA ARG A 81 26.81 -2.21 12.13
C ARG A 81 26.12 -0.91 11.76
N ILE A 82 26.32 -0.50 10.51
CA ILE A 82 25.56 0.58 9.87
C ILE A 82 24.42 -0.07 9.08
N TRP A 83 23.24 0.50 9.19
CA TRP A 83 22.04 0.10 8.49
C TRP A 83 21.66 1.18 7.49
N ASP A 84 21.57 0.81 6.21
CA ASP A 84 21.09 1.68 5.14
C ASP A 84 19.76 1.14 4.58
N VAL A 85 19.14 1.92 3.69
CA VAL A 85 17.84 1.65 3.06
C VAL A 85 17.75 0.23 2.49
N ALA A 86 18.84 -0.31 1.95
CA ALA A 86 18.88 -1.66 1.39
C ALA A 86 18.74 -2.77 2.45
N ASP A 87 19.09 -2.51 3.71
CA ASP A 87 19.04 -3.50 4.78
C ASP A 87 17.68 -3.52 5.48
N TYR A 88 17.09 -2.34 5.74
CA TYR A 88 15.91 -2.22 6.59
C TYR A 88 14.58 -2.06 5.82
N VAL A 89 14.60 -1.88 4.49
CA VAL A 89 13.39 -1.72 3.67
C VAL A 89 13.14 -2.93 2.78
N PHE A 90 11.94 -3.52 2.88
CA PHE A 90 11.56 -4.67 2.05
C PHE A 90 10.10 -4.59 1.57
N PRO A 91 9.80 -4.89 0.29
CA PRO A 91 10.74 -5.02 -0.82
C PRO A 91 11.34 -3.66 -1.21
N HIS A 92 12.57 -3.66 -1.72
CA HIS A 92 13.29 -2.44 -2.10
C HIS A 92 12.59 -1.62 -3.21
N GLN A 93 11.67 -2.24 -3.97
CA GLN A 93 10.98 -1.59 -5.09
C GLN A 93 9.91 -0.58 -4.66
N GLY A 94 9.40 -0.65 -3.42
CA GLY A 94 8.49 0.36 -2.88
C GLY A 94 7.19 0.55 -3.68
N VAL A 95 6.69 -0.51 -4.32
CA VAL A 95 5.45 -0.49 -5.12
C VAL A 95 4.29 -1.02 -4.27
N GLY A 96 3.31 -0.16 -3.96
CA GLY A 96 2.06 -0.51 -3.28
C GLY A 96 2.17 -0.73 -1.76
N SER A 97 3.13 -1.52 -1.30
CA SER A 97 3.39 -1.73 0.14
C SER A 97 4.86 -2.03 0.41
N PHE A 98 5.37 -1.54 1.53
CA PHE A 98 6.72 -1.82 1.99
C PHE A 98 6.76 -1.95 3.52
N VAL A 99 7.84 -2.55 3.99
CA VAL A 99 8.13 -2.81 5.39
C VAL A 99 9.39 -2.06 5.77
N VAL A 100 9.35 -1.42 6.93
CA VAL A 100 10.54 -0.85 7.58
C VAL A 100 10.86 -1.66 8.83
N MET A 101 12.07 -2.18 8.89
CA MET A 101 12.61 -2.89 10.07
C MET A 101 12.96 -1.88 11.17
N THR A 102 12.37 -2.07 12.34
CA THR A 102 12.53 -1.19 13.53
C THR A 102 13.19 -1.88 14.72
N ASN A 103 13.20 -3.21 14.70
CA ASN A 103 13.91 -4.06 15.63
C ASN A 103 14.26 -5.36 14.91
N TYR A 104 15.34 -6.01 15.34
CA TYR A 104 15.79 -7.26 14.75
C TYR A 104 16.35 -8.18 15.83
N ILE A 105 16.28 -9.48 15.58
CA ILE A 105 16.98 -10.49 16.38
C ILE A 105 17.86 -11.27 15.42
N GLU A 106 19.16 -11.26 15.69
CA GLU A 106 20.16 -11.97 14.89
C GLU A 106 20.69 -13.18 15.67
N THR A 107 20.66 -14.36 15.02
CA THR A 107 21.31 -15.57 15.54
C THR A 107 22.48 -15.93 14.62
N ALA A 108 23.63 -15.32 14.87
CA ALA A 108 24.80 -15.46 14.01
C ALA A 108 25.41 -16.86 14.05
N GLY A 109 25.97 -17.31 12.91
CA GLY A 109 26.74 -18.55 12.83
C GLY A 109 25.90 -19.83 12.81
N GLN A 110 24.61 -19.73 12.46
CA GLN A 110 23.75 -20.90 12.29
C GLN A 110 24.28 -21.84 11.19
N LYS A 111 24.36 -23.12 11.52
CA LYS A 111 24.74 -24.21 10.61
C LYS A 111 23.74 -25.34 10.76
N GLN A 112 23.57 -26.13 9.70
CA GLN A 112 22.80 -27.36 9.79
C GLN A 112 23.51 -28.34 10.72
N GLY A 113 22.81 -28.80 11.74
CA GLY A 113 23.36 -29.72 12.72
C GLY A 113 22.32 -30.16 13.74
N ASN A 114 22.82 -30.80 14.80
CA ASN A 114 22.03 -31.22 15.94
C ASN A 114 22.21 -30.21 17.07
N CYS A 115 21.10 -29.73 17.64
CA CYS A 115 21.12 -28.88 18.82
C CYS A 115 19.92 -29.15 19.72
N THR A 116 20.05 -28.68 20.95
CA THR A 116 19.04 -28.78 22.01
C THR A 116 18.01 -27.66 21.88
N LYS A 117 16.73 -27.98 22.08
CA LYS A 117 15.64 -27.01 22.12
C LYS A 117 15.36 -26.51 23.55
N ASP A 118 14.62 -25.41 23.69
CA ASP A 118 13.88 -25.07 24.91
C ASP A 118 12.66 -26.00 25.09
N GLY A 119 12.67 -26.79 26.16
CA GLY A 119 11.57 -27.70 26.50
C GLY A 119 12.06 -28.89 27.31
N VAL A 120 11.38 -29.24 28.40
CA VAL A 120 11.86 -30.27 29.33
C VAL A 120 11.39 -31.66 28.89
N CYS A 121 12.33 -32.57 28.62
CA CYS A 121 12.07 -33.99 28.45
C CYS A 121 12.59 -34.77 29.67
N LYS A 122 11.98 -35.91 30.00
CA LYS A 122 12.45 -36.82 31.05
C LYS A 122 13.15 -38.03 30.45
N SER A 123 12.67 -38.49 29.30
CA SER A 123 13.11 -39.70 28.61
C SER A 123 13.06 -39.54 27.09
N ASP A 124 13.79 -40.38 26.35
CA ASP A 124 13.82 -40.37 24.88
C ASP A 124 12.43 -40.61 24.26
N SER A 125 11.53 -41.32 24.95
CA SER A 125 10.15 -41.54 24.49
C SER A 125 9.30 -40.27 24.47
N ASP A 126 9.70 -39.22 25.21
CA ASP A 126 9.00 -37.93 25.19
C ASP A 126 9.27 -37.16 23.89
N CYS A 127 10.32 -37.54 23.15
CA CYS A 127 10.72 -36.90 21.90
C CYS A 127 10.27 -37.78 20.71
N GLU A 128 9.18 -37.41 20.04
CA GLU A 128 8.68 -38.13 18.86
C GLU A 128 9.63 -37.97 17.67
N LYS A 129 10.34 -39.05 17.30
CA LYS A 129 11.29 -39.06 16.18
C LYS A 129 10.59 -38.75 14.86
N GLY A 130 11.15 -37.82 14.09
CA GLY A 130 10.71 -37.49 12.74
C GLY A 130 9.54 -36.50 12.66
N LYS A 131 9.06 -36.00 13.82
CA LYS A 131 8.00 -34.99 13.86
C LYS A 131 8.59 -33.59 13.64
N SER A 132 8.02 -32.87 12.68
CA SER A 132 8.17 -31.41 12.57
C SER A 132 7.12 -30.75 13.46
N MET A 133 7.56 -29.94 14.42
CA MET A 133 6.63 -29.21 15.30
C MET A 133 6.13 -27.94 14.60
N GLU A 134 4.84 -27.65 14.78
CA GLU A 134 4.19 -26.48 14.20
C GLU A 134 4.76 -25.20 14.85
N GLY A 135 5.35 -24.32 14.03
CA GLY A 135 5.99 -23.08 14.50
C GLY A 135 7.48 -23.20 14.86
N GLU A 136 8.15 -24.32 14.51
CA GLU A 136 9.55 -24.58 14.91
C GLU A 136 10.49 -24.89 13.75
N ASN A 137 11.74 -24.45 13.90
CA ASN A 137 12.79 -24.59 12.90
C ASN A 137 13.62 -25.88 13.11
N GLY A 138 12.99 -27.05 13.04
CA GLY A 138 13.71 -28.33 13.10
C GLY A 138 12.85 -29.59 13.17
N ILE A 139 13.49 -30.74 13.00
CA ILE A 139 12.89 -32.08 13.11
C ILE A 139 13.43 -32.77 14.36
N LEU A 140 12.56 -33.35 15.18
CA LEU A 140 12.97 -34.09 16.38
C LEU A 140 13.74 -35.37 16.01
N THR A 141 14.93 -35.57 16.60
CA THR A 141 15.74 -36.78 16.37
C THR A 141 15.26 -37.98 17.20
N GLY A 142 14.47 -37.71 18.25
CA GLY A 142 13.98 -38.71 19.20
C GLY A 142 14.91 -38.98 20.38
N LYS A 143 15.84 -38.07 20.66
CA LYS A 143 16.77 -38.17 21.81
C LYS A 143 16.52 -37.05 22.81
N CYS A 144 16.58 -37.39 24.11
CA CYS A 144 16.50 -36.47 25.22
C CYS A 144 17.91 -36.24 25.79
N VAL A 145 18.47 -35.06 25.53
CA VAL A 145 19.87 -34.73 25.84
C VAL A 145 19.97 -33.70 26.96
N GLU A 146 21.05 -33.76 27.72
CA GLU A 146 21.28 -32.83 28.84
C GLU A 146 21.73 -31.45 28.33
N TYR A 147 21.03 -30.42 28.78
CA TYR A 147 21.26 -29.01 28.49
C TYR A 147 21.55 -28.24 29.79
N LYS A 148 22.70 -27.55 29.85
CA LYS A 148 23.14 -26.80 31.04
C LYS A 148 23.09 -27.61 32.35
N GLY A 149 23.52 -28.88 32.30
CA GLY A 149 23.80 -29.74 33.46
C GLY A 149 22.58 -30.35 34.17
N THR A 150 21.51 -29.59 34.39
CA THR A 150 20.30 -30.08 35.12
C THR A 150 19.03 -30.16 34.27
N LEU A 151 18.96 -29.45 33.14
CA LEU A 151 17.79 -29.47 32.28
C LEU A 151 18.00 -30.55 31.21
N LYS A 152 16.99 -31.39 30.93
CA LYS A 152 17.02 -32.31 29.79
C LYS A 152 16.07 -31.80 28.73
N THR A 153 16.51 -31.72 27.48
CA THR A 153 15.70 -31.21 26.38
C THR A 153 15.81 -32.09 25.14
N CYS A 154 14.77 -32.08 24.31
CA CYS A 154 14.79 -32.87 23.08
C CYS A 154 15.82 -32.31 22.09
N GLU A 155 16.56 -33.22 21.46
CA GLU A 155 17.46 -32.90 20.36
C GLU A 155 16.66 -32.72 19.06
N ILE A 156 17.00 -31.66 18.33
CA ILE A 156 16.45 -31.36 17.00
C ILE A 156 17.58 -31.39 15.97
N PHE A 157 17.24 -31.80 14.76
CA PHE A 157 18.03 -31.61 13.56
C PHE A 157 17.49 -30.41 12.78
N GLY A 158 18.30 -29.37 12.62
CA GLY A 158 17.86 -28.10 12.05
C GLY A 158 18.97 -27.07 12.00
N TRP A 159 18.60 -25.80 12.06
CA TRP A 159 19.55 -24.69 12.11
C TRP A 159 20.00 -24.43 13.53
N CYS A 160 21.29 -24.62 13.78
CA CYS A 160 21.89 -24.60 15.09
C CYS A 160 22.99 -23.52 15.18
N PRO A 161 23.03 -22.69 16.24
CA PRO A 161 22.16 -22.73 17.42
C PRO A 161 20.72 -22.26 17.12
N VAL A 162 19.76 -22.71 17.94
CA VAL A 162 18.35 -22.32 17.83
C VAL A 162 18.22 -20.80 17.94
N GLU A 163 17.24 -20.23 17.23
CA GLU A 163 16.97 -18.79 17.22
C GLU A 163 16.80 -18.23 18.64
N ASN A 164 17.40 -17.08 18.90
CA ASN A 164 17.20 -16.36 20.16
C ASN A 164 15.80 -15.75 20.18
N ASN A 165 15.00 -16.05 21.21
CA ASN A 165 13.66 -15.48 21.38
C ASN A 165 13.65 -14.20 22.23
N HIS A 166 14.81 -13.72 22.67
CA HIS A 166 14.90 -12.48 23.43
C HIS A 166 14.71 -11.28 22.52
N ILE A 167 13.54 -10.65 22.60
CA ILE A 167 13.21 -9.40 21.92
C ILE A 167 13.93 -8.25 22.65
N PRO A 168 14.83 -7.50 21.99
CA PRO A 168 15.46 -6.33 22.58
C PRO A 168 14.42 -5.24 22.91
N ASP A 169 14.44 -4.76 24.16
CA ASP A 169 13.68 -3.60 24.63
C ASP A 169 14.63 -2.71 25.45
N PRO A 170 14.98 -1.49 24.96
CA PRO A 170 14.40 -0.77 23.83
C PRO A 170 14.75 -1.32 22.43
N PRO A 171 13.98 -0.97 21.37
CA PRO A 171 14.26 -1.38 20.00
C PRO A 171 15.65 -0.96 19.52
N LEU A 172 16.31 -1.81 18.73
CA LEU A 172 17.66 -1.53 18.23
C LEU A 172 17.71 -0.41 17.18
N LEU A 173 16.67 -0.25 16.35
CA LEU A 173 16.61 0.74 15.27
C LEU A 173 15.66 1.90 15.59
N MET A 174 15.75 2.45 16.81
CA MET A 174 14.97 3.63 17.21
C MET A 174 15.19 4.87 16.33
N ALA A 175 16.36 4.97 15.68
CA ALA A 175 16.64 6.04 14.72
C ALA A 175 15.66 6.07 13.53
N ALA A 176 14.95 4.96 13.27
CA ALA A 176 13.95 4.86 12.21
C ALA A 176 12.79 5.85 12.39
N GLU A 177 12.52 6.33 13.60
CA GLU A 177 11.51 7.37 13.86
C GLU A 177 11.80 8.67 13.08
N ASN A 178 13.08 8.95 12.81
CA ASN A 178 13.54 10.14 12.12
C ASN A 178 13.88 9.91 10.65
N PHE A 179 13.64 8.70 10.12
CA PHE A 179 13.80 8.44 8.70
C PHE A 179 12.73 9.18 7.91
N THR A 180 13.10 9.56 6.69
CA THR A 180 12.21 10.25 5.76
C THR A 180 11.84 9.34 4.61
N MET A 181 10.59 9.47 4.17
CA MET A 181 10.06 8.79 3.02
C MET A 181 9.58 9.80 2.00
N PHE A 182 10.09 9.67 0.78
CA PHE A 182 9.69 10.48 -0.35
C PHE A 182 8.68 9.73 -1.20
N ILE A 183 7.47 10.27 -1.31
CA ILE A 183 6.39 9.68 -2.11
C ILE A 183 6.31 10.43 -3.43
N LYS A 184 6.69 9.76 -4.52
CA LYS A 184 6.48 10.25 -5.87
C LYS A 184 5.15 9.72 -6.38
N ASN A 185 4.21 10.61 -6.63
CA ASN A 185 2.98 10.30 -7.34
C ASN A 185 3.02 10.96 -8.73
N ALA A 186 2.77 10.16 -9.77
CA ALA A 186 2.62 10.63 -11.14
C ALA A 186 1.29 10.15 -11.69
N ILE A 187 0.50 11.07 -12.22
CA ILE A 187 -0.77 10.80 -12.89
C ILE A 187 -0.66 11.14 -14.37
N THR A 188 -1.23 10.28 -15.20
CA THR A 188 -1.27 10.46 -16.65
C THR A 188 -2.71 10.33 -17.12
N PHE A 189 -3.11 11.28 -17.97
CA PHE A 189 -4.36 11.30 -18.73
C PHE A 189 -4.02 10.84 -20.16
N PRO A 190 -4.17 9.55 -20.48
CA PRO A 190 -3.69 8.98 -21.73
C PRO A 190 -4.37 9.58 -22.95
N ARG A 191 -5.67 9.91 -22.85
CA ARG A 191 -6.46 10.47 -23.95
C ARG A 191 -5.99 11.86 -24.33
N TYR A 192 -5.52 12.63 -23.35
CA TYR A 192 -5.06 14.00 -23.53
C TYR A 192 -3.54 14.14 -23.64
N GLY A 193 -2.79 13.05 -23.42
CA GLY A 193 -1.32 13.07 -23.38
C GLY A 193 -0.75 13.95 -22.25
N VAL A 194 -1.54 14.26 -21.22
CA VAL A 194 -1.13 15.14 -20.11
C VAL A 194 -0.65 14.29 -18.95
N SER A 195 0.58 14.55 -18.48
CA SER A 195 1.10 13.97 -17.25
C SER A 195 1.38 15.05 -16.21
N ARG A 196 1.04 14.75 -14.95
CA ARG A 196 1.27 15.62 -13.78
C ARG A 196 1.93 14.81 -12.67
N SER A 197 2.73 15.47 -11.84
CA SER A 197 3.39 14.83 -10.69
C SER A 197 3.56 15.83 -9.56
N ASN A 198 3.51 15.32 -8.33
CA ASN A 198 3.76 16.11 -7.12
C ASN A 198 5.22 16.60 -6.98
N VAL A 199 6.14 16.08 -7.81
CA VAL A 199 7.59 16.40 -7.75
C VAL A 199 7.95 17.71 -8.44
N MET A 200 7.02 18.34 -9.19
CA MET A 200 7.36 19.47 -10.06
C MET A 200 7.61 20.79 -9.32
N GLN A 201 7.03 21.00 -8.12
CA GLN A 201 7.05 22.31 -7.44
C GLN A 201 7.10 22.18 -5.91
N PHE A 202 8.20 21.66 -5.36
CA PHE A 202 8.40 21.59 -3.91
C PHE A 202 9.82 21.96 -3.50
N ASN A 203 9.97 22.42 -2.26
CA ASN A 203 11.28 22.68 -1.66
C ASN A 203 11.94 21.37 -1.24
N LYS A 204 13.19 21.11 -1.66
CA LYS A 204 13.87 19.82 -1.40
C LYS A 204 14.07 19.50 0.08
N SER A 205 14.04 20.50 0.95
CA SER A 205 14.20 20.34 2.40
C SER A 205 12.88 20.42 3.19
N CYS A 206 11.72 20.44 2.53
CA CYS A 206 10.45 20.46 3.24
C CYS A 206 10.20 19.11 3.95
N ILE A 207 9.38 19.15 4.98
CA ILE A 207 8.77 17.96 5.61
C ILE A 207 7.27 18.20 5.65
N TYR A 208 6.49 17.20 5.30
CA TYR A 208 5.04 17.27 5.29
C TYR A 208 4.50 17.64 6.66
N HIS A 209 3.63 18.64 6.68
CA HIS A 209 2.80 18.99 7.81
C HIS A 209 1.43 19.38 7.30
N LYS A 210 0.37 18.98 8.02
CA LYS A 210 -1.01 19.19 7.59
C LYS A 210 -1.35 20.67 7.34
N ASP A 211 -0.82 21.56 8.17
CA ASP A 211 -1.17 22.99 8.15
C ASP A 211 -0.11 23.89 7.50
N THR A 212 1.19 23.57 7.61
CA THR A 212 2.27 24.46 7.11
C THR A 212 2.70 24.10 5.70
N ASP A 213 2.86 22.80 5.40
CA ASP A 213 3.44 22.30 4.16
C ASP A 213 2.64 21.09 3.61
N PRO A 214 1.35 21.24 3.29
CA PRO A 214 0.48 20.12 2.90
C PRO A 214 0.83 19.52 1.53
N LEU A 215 1.60 20.22 0.71
CA LEU A 215 2.03 19.77 -0.62
C LEU A 215 3.42 19.12 -0.61
N CYS A 216 4.09 19.06 0.55
CA CYS A 216 5.41 18.47 0.63
C CYS A 216 5.33 16.92 0.48
N PRO A 217 6.09 16.31 -0.43
CA PRO A 217 6.08 14.86 -0.67
C PRO A 217 7.02 14.07 0.26
N ILE A 218 7.71 14.73 1.19
CA ILE A 218 8.67 14.12 2.13
C ILE A 218 7.99 13.98 3.49
N PHE A 219 7.87 12.75 3.99
CA PHE A 219 7.22 12.46 5.26
C PHE A 219 8.22 11.85 6.23
N ARG A 220 8.16 12.23 7.50
CA ARG A 220 8.91 11.57 8.56
C ARG A 220 8.13 10.38 9.10
N LEU A 221 8.79 9.25 9.31
CA LEU A 221 8.12 8.02 9.76
C LEU A 221 7.43 8.18 11.13
N GLY A 222 8.08 8.85 12.10
CA GLY A 222 7.48 9.11 13.42
C GLY A 222 6.18 9.91 13.33
N ASP A 223 6.13 10.92 12.47
CA ASP A 223 4.95 11.77 12.28
C ASP A 223 3.81 10.96 11.63
N LEU A 224 4.13 10.08 10.67
CA LEU A 224 3.15 9.17 10.04
C LEU A 224 2.53 8.20 11.05
N VAL A 225 3.35 7.58 11.90
CA VAL A 225 2.87 6.64 12.92
C VAL A 225 1.99 7.37 13.95
N THR A 226 2.38 8.58 14.33
CA THR A 226 1.59 9.45 15.23
C THR A 226 0.26 9.86 14.60
N MET A 227 0.26 10.25 13.31
CA MET A 227 -0.95 10.60 12.56
C MET A 227 -1.91 9.40 12.41
N ALA A 228 -1.38 8.18 12.35
CA ALA A 228 -2.17 6.95 12.37
C ALA A 228 -2.74 6.60 13.77
N GLY A 229 -2.41 7.38 14.81
CA GLY A 229 -2.89 7.18 16.18
C GLY A 229 -2.10 6.18 17.00
N PHE A 230 -0.87 5.84 16.58
CA PHE A 230 -0.02 4.89 17.28
C PHE A 230 1.24 5.53 17.85
N ASP A 231 1.84 4.87 18.84
CA ASP A 231 3.13 5.24 19.43
C ASP A 231 4.25 4.45 18.75
N PHE A 232 5.21 5.17 18.16
CA PHE A 232 6.33 4.58 17.43
C PHE A 232 7.11 3.56 18.27
N ARG A 233 7.39 3.88 19.54
CA ARG A 233 8.17 3.00 20.43
C ARG A 233 7.46 1.68 20.67
N LYS A 234 6.14 1.74 20.91
CA LYS A 234 5.32 0.54 21.19
C LYS A 234 5.21 -0.36 19.97
N ILE A 235 5.10 0.22 18.76
CA ILE A 235 5.07 -0.56 17.52
C ILE A 235 6.45 -1.14 17.21
N ALA A 236 7.53 -0.38 17.43
CA ALA A 236 8.88 -0.80 17.13
C ALA A 236 9.33 -2.04 17.94
N VAL A 237 8.82 -2.23 19.17
CA VAL A 237 9.10 -3.43 19.98
C VAL A 237 8.31 -4.65 19.50
N LYS A 238 7.16 -4.47 18.85
CA LYS A 238 6.22 -5.57 18.57
C LYS A 238 6.68 -6.42 17.38
N VAL A 239 7.30 -7.55 17.68
CA VAL A 239 7.80 -8.52 16.68
C VAL A 239 6.64 -9.27 16.04
N ARG A 240 6.72 -9.42 14.70
CA ARG A 240 5.95 -10.43 13.97
C ARG A 240 6.95 -11.27 13.20
N ALA A 241 7.08 -12.55 13.57
CA ALA A 241 8.02 -13.47 12.95
C ALA A 241 7.80 -13.54 11.43
N THR A 242 8.87 -13.34 10.66
CA THR A 242 8.94 -13.62 9.23
C THR A 242 9.88 -14.81 9.04
N ASN A 243 9.45 -15.80 8.27
CA ASN A 243 10.24 -17.00 7.97
C ASN A 243 11.52 -16.63 7.19
N ASN A 244 12.66 -16.55 7.90
CA ASN A 244 14.03 -16.80 7.47
C ASN A 244 14.99 -16.16 8.49
N TYR A 245 15.57 -16.96 9.38
CA TYR A 245 16.81 -16.74 10.15
C TYR A 245 16.97 -15.46 11.00
N SER A 246 16.00 -14.55 10.95
CA SER A 246 15.94 -13.31 11.71
C SER A 246 14.46 -12.93 11.93
N ALA A 247 14.08 -12.71 13.19
CA ALA A 247 12.80 -12.12 13.52
C ALA A 247 12.90 -10.59 13.39
N VAL A 248 12.00 -9.99 12.62
CA VAL A 248 11.97 -8.55 12.35
C VAL A 248 10.70 -7.95 12.98
N CYS A 249 10.77 -6.69 13.43
CA CYS A 249 9.60 -5.87 13.72
C CYS A 249 9.22 -5.05 12.48
N PRO A 250 8.30 -5.54 11.62
CA PRO A 250 7.89 -4.82 10.43
C PRO A 250 6.84 -3.74 10.77
N VAL A 251 7.14 -2.48 10.48
CA VAL A 251 6.08 -1.48 10.29
C VAL A 251 5.64 -1.54 8.84
N VAL A 252 4.39 -1.98 8.61
CA VAL A 252 3.83 -2.15 7.27
C VAL A 252 3.15 -0.85 6.85
N PHE A 253 3.64 -0.26 5.76
CA PHE A 253 2.99 0.85 5.10
C PHE A 253 2.30 0.33 3.84
N LYS A 254 0.98 0.52 3.76
CA LYS A 254 0.16 0.14 2.61
C LYS A 254 -0.53 1.36 2.05
N PHE A 255 -0.37 1.60 0.76
CA PHE A 255 -1.16 2.60 0.06
C PHE A 255 -2.47 1.96 -0.39
N SER A 256 -3.60 2.61 -0.09
CA SER A 256 -4.86 2.26 -0.76
C SER A 256 -4.79 2.84 -2.17
N HIS A 257 -5.10 2.00 -3.16
CA HIS A 257 -5.52 2.47 -4.47
C HIS A 257 -6.91 3.11 -4.36
#